data_AF-A0A5A9PKQ3-F1
#
_entry.id   AF-A0A5A9PKQ3-F1
#
_cell.length_a   1.000
_cell.length_b   1.000
_cell.length_c   1.000
_cell.angle_alpha   90.00
_cell.angle_beta   90.00
_cell.angle_gamma   90.00
#
_symmetry.space_group_name_H-M   'P 1'
#
loop_
_entity.id
_entity.type
_entity.pdbx_description
1 polymer ?
#
loop_
_entity_poly.entity_id
_entity_poly.type
_entity_poly.pdbx_seq_one_letter_code
_entity_poly.pdbx_strand_id
1 'polypeptide(L)'
;MKSLVPGSKMKGVDICGIRYNCYIICAYLGYYLKTTDLKDASNLTLCDLHHSCVGEHYVGHINDSIYIIKENSYRRVTNLTTDTGRDCKPIHSNYHNGDYYFSVKGKFYIVFKDQKIYKNNIKTHFSRLSGIPTE
;
A
#
# COMPACT_ATOMS: atom_id res chain seq x y z
N MET A 1 -1.65 -0.75 27.07
CA MET A 1 -1.39 -0.95 25.62
C MET A 1 -1.53 0.38 24.92
N LYS A 2 -0.51 0.83 24.17
CA LYS A 2 -0.64 2.02 23.31
C LYS A 2 -1.54 1.66 22.12
N SER A 3 -2.58 2.44 21.86
CA SER A 3 -3.40 2.29 20.66
C SER A 3 -2.54 2.53 19.42
N LEU A 4 -2.74 1.75 18.37
CA LEU A 4 -2.14 2.03 17.06
C LEU A 4 -2.52 3.46 16.63
N VAL A 5 -1.59 4.24 16.09
CA VAL A 5 -1.88 5.57 15.52
C VAL A 5 -2.73 5.41 14.26
N PRO A 6 -3.90 6.07 14.11
CA PRO A 6 -4.70 5.97 12.87
C PRO A 6 -3.86 6.31 11.63
N GLY A 7 -3.99 5.54 10.55
CA GLY A 7 -3.21 5.81 9.33
C GLY A 7 -3.60 7.13 8.66
N SER A 8 -4.79 7.67 8.96
CA SER A 8 -5.17 9.05 8.62
C SER A 8 -4.21 10.12 9.16
N LYS A 9 -3.45 9.81 10.23
CA LYS A 9 -2.39 10.68 10.79
C LYS A 9 -0.99 10.39 10.24
N MET A 10 -0.84 9.38 9.40
CA MET A 10 0.45 8.91 8.84
C MET A 10 0.36 8.70 7.32
N LYS A 11 -0.34 9.60 6.62
CA LYS A 11 -0.42 9.56 5.15
C LYS A 11 0.98 9.63 4.54
N GLY A 12 1.21 8.78 3.54
CA GLY A 12 2.46 8.69 2.82
C GLY A 12 3.56 7.94 3.57
N VAL A 13 3.24 7.29 4.69
CA VAL A 13 4.18 6.46 5.46
C VAL A 13 3.66 5.04 5.53
N ASP A 14 4.38 4.11 4.90
CA ASP A 14 4.00 2.70 4.87
C ASP A 14 5.21 1.78 4.87
N ILE A 15 5.01 0.57 5.37
CA ILE A 15 5.95 -0.55 5.20
C ILE A 15 5.26 -1.60 4.35
N CYS A 16 5.84 -1.96 3.20
CA CYS A 16 5.28 -2.98 2.33
C CYS A 16 6.32 -4.01 1.89
N GLY A 17 5.87 -5.27 1.80
CA GLY A 17 6.65 -6.38 1.29
C GLY A 17 6.32 -6.64 -0.17
N ILE A 18 7.35 -6.83 -1.00
CA ILE A 18 7.24 -7.14 -2.43
C ILE A 18 8.25 -8.23 -2.75
N ARG A 19 7.74 -9.45 -2.96
CA ARG A 19 8.56 -10.67 -3.05
C ARG A 19 9.57 -10.74 -1.89
N TYR A 20 10.85 -10.53 -2.18
CA TYR A 20 11.97 -10.62 -1.23
C TYR A 20 12.42 -9.27 -0.68
N ASN A 21 11.76 -8.17 -1.06
CA ASN A 21 12.13 -6.83 -0.65
C ASN A 21 11.10 -6.27 0.33
N CYS A 22 11.58 -5.54 1.31
CA CYS A 22 10.82 -4.66 2.17
C CYS A 22 11.08 -3.21 1.75
N TYR A 23 10.02 -2.43 1.69
CA TYR A 23 10.06 -1.00 1.41
C TYR A 23 9.54 -0.26 2.64
N ILE A 24 10.25 0.77 3.07
CA ILE A 24 9.82 1.72 4.09
C ILE A 24 9.66 3.07 3.39
N ILE A 25 8.42 3.47 3.16
CA ILE A 25 8.08 4.62 2.32
C ILE A 25 7.87 5.83 3.23
N CYS A 26 8.52 6.94 2.89
CA CYS A 26 8.43 8.22 3.58
C CYS A 26 8.08 9.31 2.56
N ALA A 27 6.90 9.21 1.95
CA ALA A 27 6.54 10.00 0.78
C ALA A 27 6.53 11.51 1.04
N TYR A 28 6.17 11.94 2.25
CA TYR A 28 6.21 13.35 2.66
C TYR A 28 7.64 13.93 2.68
N LEU A 29 8.68 13.07 2.74
CA LEU A 29 10.08 13.45 2.63
C LEU A 29 10.65 13.21 1.23
N GLY A 30 9.85 12.67 0.30
CA GLY A 30 10.28 12.41 -1.06
C GLY A 30 11.27 11.24 -1.21
N TYR A 31 11.30 10.30 -0.26
CA TYR A 31 12.17 9.11 -0.37
C TYR A 31 11.51 7.84 0.16
N TYR A 32 12.13 6.70 -0.14
CA TYR A 32 11.85 5.43 0.51
C TYR A 32 13.16 4.68 0.77
N LEU A 33 13.12 3.77 1.75
CA LEU A 33 14.19 2.82 2.02
C LEU A 33 13.81 1.46 1.45
N LYS A 34 14.78 0.72 0.96
CA LYS A 34 14.62 -0.64 0.44
C LYS A 34 15.66 -1.57 1.06
N THR A 35 15.23 -2.75 1.48
CA THR A 35 16.11 -3.82 2.02
C THR A 35 15.50 -5.18 1.71
N THR A 36 16.27 -6.26 1.85
CA THR A 36 15.71 -7.62 1.87
C THR A 36 15.53 -8.18 3.28
N ASP A 37 16.05 -7.51 4.31
CA ASP A 37 15.95 -7.92 5.71
C ASP A 37 15.76 -6.71 6.63
N LEU A 38 14.61 -6.63 7.31
CA LEU A 38 14.35 -5.56 8.27
C LEU A 38 15.16 -5.70 9.58
N LYS A 39 15.81 -6.86 9.80
CA LYS A 39 16.65 -7.11 10.97
C LYS A 39 18.11 -6.72 10.74
N ASP A 40 18.54 -6.64 9.47
CA ASP A 40 19.92 -6.34 9.09
C ASP A 40 19.95 -5.21 8.05
N ALA A 41 20.58 -4.10 8.43
CA ALA A 41 20.71 -2.93 7.57
C ALA A 41 21.84 -3.04 6.53
N SER A 42 22.56 -4.17 6.47
CA SER A 42 23.71 -4.36 5.57
C SER A 42 23.43 -4.05 4.10
N ASN A 43 22.17 -4.22 3.65
CA ASN A 43 21.73 -3.90 2.30
C ASN A 43 20.61 -2.85 2.23
N LEU A 44 20.43 -2.06 3.30
CA LEU A 44 19.49 -0.97 3.32
C LEU A 44 19.93 0.13 2.34
N THR A 45 19.07 0.43 1.37
CA THR A 45 19.32 1.43 0.34
C THR A 45 18.32 2.58 0.49
N LEU A 46 18.81 3.82 0.48
CA LEU A 46 17.99 5.02 0.34
C LEU A 46 17.72 5.30 -1.14
N CYS A 47 16.46 5.51 -1.49
CA CYS A 47 16.04 5.77 -2.86
C CYS A 47 15.11 6.98 -2.92
N ASP A 48 15.31 7.83 -3.92
CA ASP A 48 14.40 8.93 -4.18
C ASP A 48 13.02 8.42 -4.59
N LEU A 49 11.97 9.06 -4.07
CA LEU A 49 10.61 8.82 -4.50
C LEU A 49 10.29 9.83 -5.60
N HIS A 50 9.96 9.32 -6.79
CA HIS A 50 9.55 10.19 -7.88
C HIS A 50 8.32 11.01 -7.48
N HIS A 51 8.25 12.28 -7.88
CA HIS A 51 7.16 13.19 -7.50
C HIS A 51 5.77 12.66 -7.89
N SER A 52 5.66 11.94 -9.03
CA SER A 52 4.40 11.29 -9.44
C SER A 52 4.04 10.10 -8.54
N CYS A 53 5.00 9.51 -7.85
CA CYS A 53 4.86 8.38 -6.92
C CYS A 53 4.47 8.79 -5.50
N VAL A 54 4.20 10.07 -5.27
CA VAL A 54 3.67 10.56 -3.99
C VAL A 54 2.19 10.22 -3.86
N GLY A 55 1.86 9.44 -2.82
CA GLY A 55 0.52 9.00 -2.48
C GLY A 55 0.30 9.01 -0.96
N GLU A 56 -0.90 8.63 -0.56
CA GLU A 56 -1.33 8.57 0.83
C GLU A 56 -1.13 7.18 1.43
N HIS A 57 -1.27 6.13 0.63
CA HIS A 57 -0.95 4.76 1.03
C HIS A 57 -0.26 3.96 -0.07
N TYR A 58 0.50 2.95 0.34
CA TYR A 58 1.29 2.10 -0.54
C TYR A 58 1.09 0.63 -0.20
N VAL A 59 0.69 -0.15 -1.21
CA VAL A 59 0.48 -1.59 -1.05
C VAL A 59 1.37 -2.36 -2.01
N GLY A 60 2.34 -3.07 -1.46
CA GLY A 60 3.14 -4.06 -2.19
C GLY A 60 2.29 -5.28 -2.55
N HIS A 61 2.50 -5.84 -3.74
CA HIS A 61 1.77 -7.01 -4.24
C HIS A 61 2.72 -8.09 -4.79
N ILE A 62 2.25 -9.33 -4.86
CA ILE A 62 3.08 -10.50 -5.20
C ILE A 62 3.64 -10.47 -6.64
N ASN A 63 3.05 -9.67 -7.52
CA ASN A 63 3.45 -9.50 -8.93
C ASN A 63 4.45 -8.34 -9.14
N ASP A 64 5.27 -8.02 -8.14
CA ASP A 64 6.24 -6.92 -8.15
C ASP A 64 5.64 -5.52 -8.31
N SER A 65 4.33 -5.40 -8.14
CA SER A 65 3.66 -4.12 -8.25
C SER A 65 3.52 -3.44 -6.89
N ILE A 66 3.56 -2.10 -6.94
CA ILE A 66 3.21 -1.21 -5.85
C ILE A 66 1.95 -0.47 -6.26
N TYR A 67 0.93 -0.57 -5.43
CA TYR A 67 -0.31 0.17 -5.58
C TYR A 67 -0.18 1.44 -4.75
N ILE A 68 -0.24 2.58 -5.41
CA ILE A 68 -0.20 3.90 -4.80
C ILE A 68 -1.64 4.39 -4.72
N ILE A 69 -2.13 4.56 -3.50
CA ILE A 69 -3.47 5.06 -3.22
C ILE A 69 -3.36 6.55 -2.91
N LYS A 70 -4.18 7.34 -3.56
CA LYS A 70 -4.28 8.78 -3.33
C LYS A 70 -5.74 9.18 -3.51
N GLU A 71 -6.28 9.80 -2.46
CA GLU A 71 -7.69 10.15 -2.36
C GLU A 71 -8.55 8.88 -2.56
N ASN A 72 -9.46 8.91 -3.52
CA ASN A 72 -10.38 7.82 -3.82
C ASN A 72 -9.96 7.01 -5.05
N SER A 73 -8.68 7.05 -5.40
CA SER A 73 -8.12 6.38 -6.57
C SER A 73 -6.84 5.63 -6.23
N TYR A 74 -6.47 4.69 -7.09
CA TYR A 74 -5.18 4.03 -7.03
C TYR A 74 -4.54 3.98 -8.41
N ARG A 75 -3.23 3.87 -8.43
CA ARG A 75 -2.45 3.50 -9.61
C ARG A 75 -1.44 2.42 -9.28
N ARG A 76 -1.00 1.69 -10.31
CA ARG A 76 -0.02 0.61 -10.18
C ARG A 76 1.30 1.03 -10.81
N VAL A 77 2.39 0.81 -10.09
CA VAL A 77 3.77 1.00 -10.57
C VAL A 77 4.62 -0.22 -10.27
N THR A 78 5.75 -0.35 -10.95
CA THR A 78 6.80 -1.33 -10.62
C THR A 78 8.09 -0.66 -10.13
N ASN A 79 8.23 0.66 -10.32
CA ASN A 79 9.39 1.41 -9.84
C ASN A 79 9.03 2.78 -9.23
N LEU A 80 9.28 2.96 -7.93
CA LEU A 80 9.00 4.22 -7.25
C LEU A 80 9.92 5.39 -7.66
N THR A 81 11.07 5.13 -8.31
CA THR A 81 12.04 6.17 -8.68
C THR A 81 11.79 6.80 -10.06
N THR A 82 11.13 6.08 -10.98
CA THR A 82 10.97 6.53 -12.37
C THR A 82 9.57 6.34 -12.94
N ASP A 83 8.71 5.52 -12.32
CA ASP A 83 7.49 5.07 -12.96
C ASP A 83 6.37 6.12 -12.86
N THR A 84 6.06 6.73 -14.00
CA THR A 84 4.89 7.60 -14.14
C THR A 84 3.57 6.84 -14.11
N GLY A 85 3.61 5.50 -14.16
CA GLY A 85 2.51 4.57 -13.99
C GLY A 85 1.50 4.55 -15.13
N ARG A 86 0.61 3.56 -15.09
CA ARG A 86 -0.62 3.50 -15.90
C ARG A 86 -1.71 4.43 -15.34
N ASP A 87 -2.79 4.59 -16.09
CA ASP A 87 -3.99 5.35 -15.71
C ASP A 87 -4.46 5.08 -14.27
N CYS A 88 -4.79 6.15 -13.57
CA CYS A 88 -5.43 6.09 -12.25
C CYS A 88 -6.81 5.46 -12.36
N LYS A 89 -7.10 4.50 -11.49
CA LYS A 89 -8.40 3.81 -11.42
C LYS A 89 -9.13 4.19 -10.13
N PRO A 90 -10.45 4.39 -10.18
CA PRO A 90 -11.22 4.68 -8.98
C PRO A 90 -11.22 3.47 -8.04
N ILE A 91 -11.16 3.75 -6.74
CA ILE A 91 -11.43 2.79 -5.68
C ILE A 91 -12.95 2.72 -5.50
N HIS A 92 -13.49 1.53 -5.27
CA HIS A 92 -14.91 1.37 -4.95
C HIS A 92 -15.26 2.12 -3.65
N SER A 93 -16.40 2.80 -3.60
CA SER A 93 -16.79 3.70 -2.48
C SER A 93 -16.74 3.06 -1.09
N ASN A 94 -17.15 1.79 -0.96
CA ASN A 94 -17.03 1.01 0.28
C ASN A 94 -15.60 0.87 0.85
N TYR A 95 -14.58 1.22 0.07
CA TYR A 95 -13.16 1.09 0.40
C TYR A 95 -12.44 2.44 0.51
N HIS A 96 -13.20 3.54 0.39
CA HIS A 96 -12.68 4.88 0.67
C HIS A 96 -12.42 5.03 2.16
N ASN A 97 -11.44 5.88 2.51
CA ASN A 97 -11.13 6.25 3.90
C ASN A 97 -10.78 5.07 4.82
N GLY A 98 -10.13 4.04 4.28
CA GLY A 98 -9.50 3.00 5.11
C GLY A 98 -8.35 3.59 5.92
N ASP A 99 -8.18 3.14 7.16
CA ASP A 99 -7.04 3.53 7.98
C ASP A 99 -5.75 2.85 7.52
N TYR A 100 -5.84 1.62 7.02
CA TYR A 100 -4.71 0.89 6.48
C TYR A 100 -5.11 0.08 5.27
N TYR A 101 -4.17 -0.02 4.33
CA TYR A 101 -4.28 -0.84 3.13
C TYR A 101 -3.05 -1.75 3.08
N PHE A 102 -3.25 -3.03 2.84
CA PHE A 102 -2.13 -3.96 2.66
C PHE A 102 -2.53 -5.15 1.80
N SER A 103 -1.56 -5.95 1.39
CA SER A 103 -1.83 -7.20 0.68
C SER A 103 -1.09 -8.37 1.31
N VAL A 104 -1.71 -9.56 1.25
CA VAL A 104 -1.11 -10.83 1.67
C VAL A 104 -1.56 -11.91 0.71
N LYS A 105 -0.62 -12.70 0.19
CA LYS A 105 -0.87 -13.81 -0.75
C LYS A 105 -1.76 -13.40 -1.95
N GLY A 106 -1.48 -12.22 -2.52
CA GLY A 106 -2.21 -11.69 -3.69
C GLY A 106 -3.61 -11.16 -3.41
N LYS A 107 -3.98 -10.98 -2.14
CA LYS A 107 -5.28 -10.42 -1.73
C LYS A 107 -5.08 -9.10 -1.04
N PHE A 108 -5.98 -8.15 -1.31
CA PHE A 108 -6.00 -6.83 -0.66
C PHE A 108 -6.86 -6.86 0.61
N TYR A 109 -6.40 -6.11 1.60
CA TYR A 109 -7.04 -5.96 2.91
C TYR A 109 -7.08 -4.47 3.26
N ILE A 110 -8.18 -4.08 3.91
CA ILE A 110 -8.43 -2.72 4.36
C ILE A 110 -8.89 -2.79 5.80
N VAL A 111 -8.34 -1.94 6.66
CA VAL A 111 -8.70 -1.85 8.07
C VAL A 111 -9.35 -0.49 8.33
N PHE A 112 -10.46 -0.49 9.07
CA PHE A 112 -11.15 0.70 9.56
C PHE A 112 -11.15 0.64 11.09
N LYS A 113 -10.58 1.63 11.77
CA LYS A 113 -10.40 1.67 13.24
C LYS A 113 -11.60 2.20 14.00
N ASP A 114 -12.21 3.27 13.50
CA ASP A 114 -13.31 3.96 14.20
C ASP A 114 -14.66 3.27 13.99
N GLN A 115 -14.69 2.31 13.06
CA GLN A 115 -15.78 1.38 12.93
C GLN A 115 -15.44 0.19 13.83
N LYS A 116 -16.30 -0.19 14.79
CA LYS A 116 -16.25 -1.49 15.50
C LYS A 116 -16.48 -2.67 14.54
N ILE A 117 -15.81 -2.64 13.40
CA ILE A 117 -15.92 -3.56 12.29
C ILE A 117 -14.54 -4.21 12.17
N TYR A 118 -14.21 -5.02 13.18
CA TYR A 118 -13.71 -6.34 12.83
C TYR A 118 -14.84 -6.97 12.03
N LYS A 119 -14.80 -6.86 10.69
CA LYS A 119 -15.74 -7.56 9.81
C LYS A 119 -15.41 -9.04 9.93
N ASN A 120 -15.90 -9.66 11.00
CA ASN A 120 -16.17 -11.08 11.11
C ASN A 120 -17.27 -11.40 10.11
N ASN A 121 -16.90 -11.39 8.83
CA ASN A 121 -17.43 -12.32 7.86
C ASN A 121 -16.26 -13.21 7.47
N ILE A 122 -15.87 -14.08 8.42
CA ILE A 122 -15.38 -15.42 8.11
C ILE A 122 -16.63 -16.24 7.69
N LYS A 123 -17.24 -15.82 6.58
CA LYS A 123 -17.65 -16.72 5.52
C LYS A 123 -16.84 -16.24 4.35
N THR A 124 -16.05 -17.14 3.80
CA THR A 124 -15.36 -17.03 2.53
C THR A 124 -16.34 -16.66 1.41
N HIS A 125 -16.81 -15.42 1.39
CA HIS A 125 -17.14 -14.71 0.17
C HIS A 125 -15.90 -13.91 -0.20
N PHE A 126 -15.01 -14.64 -0.86
CA PHE A 126 -14.15 -14.06 -1.86
C PHE A 126 -15.06 -13.32 -2.85
N SER A 127 -15.16 -12.00 -2.73
CA SER A 127 -15.46 -11.23 -3.92
C SER A 127 -14.25 -11.42 -4.83
N ARG A 128 -14.47 -12.13 -5.93
CA ARG A 128 -13.58 -12.06 -7.09
C ARG A 128 -13.32 -10.57 -7.30
N LEU A 129 -12.05 -10.16 -7.40
CA LEU A 129 -11.68 -8.81 -7.82
C LEU A 129 -12.06 -8.64 -9.30
N SER A 130 -13.36 -8.68 -9.62
CA SER A 130 -13.92 -8.30 -10.91
C SER A 130 -14.12 -6.79 -10.93
N GLY A 131 -13.03 -6.05 -10.72
CA GLY A 131 -13.00 -4.59 -10.64
C GLY A 131 -11.60 -3.98 -10.68
N ILE A 132 -10.56 -4.80 -10.58
CA ILE A 132 -9.22 -4.43 -11.02
C ILE A 132 -9.07 -5.12 -12.38
N PRO A 133 -9.03 -4.37 -13.51
CA PRO A 133 -8.79 -4.98 -14.80
C PRO A 133 -7.48 -5.76 -14.75
N THR A 134 -7.59 -7.08 -14.81
CA THR A 134 -6.50 -7.99 -15.12
C THR A 134 -6.38 -7.99 -16.64
N GLU A 135 -5.45 -7.19 -17.15
CA GLU A 135 -4.70 -7.56 -18.35
C GLU A 135 -3.36 -8.13 -17.89
#